data_AF-A0A6A6HQN2-F1
#
_entry.id   AF-A0A6A6HQN2-F1
#
_cell.length_a   1.000
_cell.length_b   1.000
_cell.length_c   1.000
_cell.angle_alpha   90.00
_cell.angle_beta   90.00
_cell.angle_gamma   90.00
#
_symmetry.space_group_name_H-M   'P 1'
#
loop_
_entity.id
_entity.type
_entity.pdbx_description
1 polymer ?
#
loop_
_entity_poly.entity_id
_entity_poly.type
_entity_poly.pdbx_seq_one_letter_code
_entity_poly.pdbx_strand_id
1 'polypeptide(L)'
;MAPQPTQKLRHKSSGLRSLLGRFHEQSRETIPSLSIHSPEEPQATPPQISKFVLGFVNSMDTEQLSNFLAWFLHYDVVELPESPASWYSPMCSMEMRAWIALGAFLSKTTEYGFDLVVLDSICDRLRLRRAVVHGCLIQLSDPQKMAWTQLATIINEAKLAQNPEVETLELVQAKLHDLNELAQRIKPTEGSMFAAWRSEILERLCGFLTQVLAPRISHHRLGTTLVTNATSVQVPKEVKGGLRLNFLYEAMQQERQVPLVRYGIFPDSPPGLTPAGSSAHDEDRVSILDEDFIEQECQIERSYSVTKLRAENRALRAENAELRNKNQNLVHSNEKLARKFAMLGRVQPALYTRPDWNNSEPITPIMPDSNAHVRPQSSMLEVPLPCMRPRSLSDGDTRELSA
;
A
#
# COMPACT_ATOMS: atom_id res chain seq x y z
N MET A 1 -24.73 61.78 36.81
CA MET A 1 -24.97 60.34 37.03
C MET A 1 -25.04 59.68 35.68
N ALA A 2 -24.00 58.94 35.32
CA ALA A 2 -23.83 58.26 34.05
C ALA A 2 -23.45 56.80 34.35
N PRO A 3 -24.07 55.80 33.70
CA PRO A 3 -23.52 54.46 33.65
C PRO A 3 -22.69 54.24 32.38
N GLN A 4 -21.55 53.58 32.61
CA GLN A 4 -20.45 53.27 31.72
C GLN A 4 -20.81 52.24 30.62
N PRO A 5 -19.99 52.18 29.54
CA PRO A 5 -20.14 51.23 28.45
C PRO A 5 -19.62 49.84 28.82
N THR A 6 -20.40 48.80 28.52
CA THR A 6 -20.00 47.40 28.62
C THR A 6 -19.07 47.02 27.47
N GLN A 7 -17.90 46.51 27.86
CA GLN A 7 -16.82 46.08 26.97
C GLN A 7 -17.22 44.85 26.14
N LYS A 8 -17.00 44.93 24.82
CA LYS A 8 -16.98 43.78 23.92
C LYS A 8 -15.74 42.93 24.21
N LEU A 9 -15.93 41.76 24.84
CA LEU A 9 -14.89 40.75 24.95
C LEU A 9 -14.69 40.05 23.60
N ARG A 10 -13.57 40.41 22.98
CA ARG A 10 -13.01 39.88 21.74
C ARG A 10 -12.48 38.48 22.01
N HIS A 11 -13.25 37.44 21.66
CA HIS A 11 -12.74 36.06 21.68
C HIS A 11 -11.61 35.92 20.66
N LYS A 12 -10.38 35.74 21.17
CA LYS A 12 -9.21 35.35 20.39
C LYS A 12 -9.36 33.89 20.00
N SER A 13 -9.61 33.62 18.72
CA SER A 13 -9.41 32.31 18.11
C SER A 13 -7.91 32.04 17.97
N SER A 14 -7.33 31.38 18.97
CA SER A 14 -6.06 30.65 18.85
C SER A 14 -6.45 29.18 18.76
N GLY A 15 -6.31 28.47 17.64
CA GLY A 15 -5.06 28.27 16.92
C GLY A 15 -4.53 26.85 17.16
N LEU A 16 -5.38 25.81 17.04
CA LEU A 16 -5.03 24.38 17.22
C LEU A 16 -4.20 23.83 16.04
N ARG A 17 -3.15 24.54 15.60
CA ARG A 17 -2.25 24.11 14.51
C ARG A 17 -0.85 23.69 14.98
N SER A 18 -0.66 23.39 16.27
CA SER A 18 0.70 23.20 16.83
C SER A 18 1.04 21.80 17.36
N LEU A 19 0.14 20.81 17.33
CA LEU A 19 0.43 19.50 17.93
C LEU A 19 1.07 18.48 16.99
N LEU A 20 1.09 18.71 15.68
CA LEU A 20 1.74 17.82 14.71
C LEU A 20 3.24 18.14 14.49
N GLY A 21 3.76 19.22 15.06
CA GLY A 21 5.17 19.62 14.95
C GLY A 21 6.10 19.02 16.01
N ARG A 22 5.58 18.33 17.03
CA ARG A 22 6.39 17.83 18.15
C ARG A 22 7.09 16.48 17.91
N PHE A 23 6.87 15.83 16.78
CA PHE A 23 7.53 14.55 16.46
C PHE A 23 8.93 14.72 15.82
N HIS A 24 9.49 15.92 15.75
CA HIS A 24 10.78 16.14 15.09
C HIS A 24 11.80 17.01 15.82
N GLU A 25 11.56 17.40 17.08
CA GLU A 25 12.43 18.37 17.76
C GLU A 25 12.65 18.00 19.23
N GLN A 26 13.30 16.85 19.47
CA GLN A 26 13.83 16.54 20.79
C GLN A 26 15.17 15.81 20.66
N SER A 27 16.15 16.49 20.07
CA SER A 27 17.58 16.17 20.16
C SER A 27 18.39 17.39 19.76
N ARG A 28 18.47 18.39 20.64
CA ARG A 28 19.48 19.45 20.59
C ARG A 28 19.55 20.11 21.95
N GLU A 29 20.32 19.50 22.84
CA GLU A 29 20.84 20.19 24.03
C GLU A 29 21.91 21.18 23.56
N THR A 30 21.65 22.45 23.85
CA THR A 30 22.50 23.59 23.54
C THR A 30 23.63 23.67 24.58
N ILE A 31 24.87 23.39 24.18
CA ILE A 31 26.09 23.74 24.93
C ILE A 31 26.67 25.03 24.32
N PRO A 32 27.17 26.01 25.11
CA PRO A 32 27.69 27.26 24.58
C PRO A 32 29.02 27.06 23.83
N SER A 33 29.11 27.76 22.69
CA SER A 33 30.19 27.75 21.71
C SER A 33 31.55 28.21 22.25
N LEU A 34 32.59 27.43 21.94
CA LEU A 34 33.94 27.92 21.67
C LEU A 34 34.34 27.48 20.26
N SER A 35 34.53 28.45 19.37
CA SER A 35 34.95 28.25 17.98
C SER A 35 36.29 27.55 17.87
N ILE A 36 36.30 26.36 17.27
CA ILE A 36 37.47 25.78 16.62
C ILE A 36 36.99 25.15 15.30
N HIS A 37 37.61 25.58 14.20
CA HIS A 37 37.41 25.10 12.84
C HIS A 37 37.33 23.56 12.78
N SER A 38 36.26 23.03 12.18
CA SER A 38 36.11 21.61 11.85
C SER A 38 35.64 21.46 10.40
N PRO A 39 36.02 20.33 9.76
CA PRO A 39 36.07 20.19 8.31
C PRO A 39 34.68 19.94 7.72
N GLU A 40 34.56 20.27 6.43
CA GLU A 40 33.37 20.13 5.58
C GLU A 40 32.68 18.77 5.80
N GLU A 41 31.48 18.82 6.39
CA GLU A 41 30.62 17.67 6.64
C GLU A 41 30.16 17.08 5.29
N PRO A 42 30.26 15.76 5.05
CA PRO A 42 29.83 15.17 3.79
C PRO A 42 28.33 15.41 3.60
N GLN A 43 27.96 16.10 2.51
CA GLN A 43 26.57 16.33 2.14
C GLN A 43 25.82 14.99 2.14
N ALA A 44 24.87 14.84 3.08
CA ALA A 44 23.99 13.69 3.13
C ALA A 44 23.22 13.64 1.82
N THR A 45 23.52 12.64 0.99
CA THR A 45 22.76 12.38 -0.23
C THR A 45 21.31 12.09 0.17
N PRO A 46 20.31 12.70 -0.49
CA PRO A 46 18.92 12.46 -0.15
C PRO A 46 18.61 10.97 -0.28
N PRO A 47 17.81 10.39 0.64
CA PRO A 47 17.50 8.97 0.63
C PRO A 47 16.84 8.61 -0.71
N GLN A 48 17.53 7.81 -1.52
CA GLN A 48 17.00 7.37 -2.81
C GLN A 48 15.95 6.28 -2.60
N ILE A 49 14.78 6.46 -3.19
CA ILE A 49 13.75 5.44 -3.24
C ILE A 49 14.27 4.20 -4.00
N SER A 50 14.06 3.01 -3.45
CA SER A 50 14.46 1.79 -4.17
C SER A 50 13.62 1.61 -5.43
N LYS A 51 14.23 1.06 -6.50
CA LYS A 51 13.52 0.79 -7.77
C LYS A 51 12.29 -0.12 -7.58
N PHE A 52 12.36 -1.02 -6.61
CA PHE A 52 11.26 -1.90 -6.24
C PHE A 52 10.07 -1.09 -5.68
N VAL A 53 10.31 -0.22 -4.70
CA VAL A 53 9.26 0.62 -4.09
C VAL A 53 8.69 1.59 -5.12
N LEU A 54 9.55 2.22 -5.94
CA LEU A 54 9.10 3.12 -7.00
C LEU A 54 8.22 2.39 -8.04
N GLY A 55 8.62 1.18 -8.45
CA GLY A 55 7.84 0.34 -9.36
C GLY A 55 6.47 -0.02 -8.76
N PHE A 56 6.44 -0.40 -7.48
CA PHE A 56 5.21 -0.68 -6.76
C PHE A 56 4.28 0.53 -6.69
N VAL A 57 4.78 1.69 -6.24
CA VAL A 57 4.01 2.95 -6.16
C VAL A 57 3.44 3.35 -7.51
N ASN A 58 4.23 3.22 -8.58
CA ASN A 58 3.77 3.56 -9.94
C ASN A 58 2.72 2.59 -10.50
N SER A 59 2.72 1.34 -10.04
CA SER A 59 1.68 0.36 -10.39
C SER A 59 0.43 0.44 -9.52
N MET A 60 0.46 1.23 -8.45
CA MET A 60 -0.61 1.30 -7.45
C MET A 60 -1.86 1.97 -8.02
N ASP A 61 -3.03 1.44 -7.68
CA ASP A 61 -4.32 2.05 -7.99
C ASP A 61 -5.12 2.42 -6.73
N THR A 62 -6.29 3.01 -6.94
CA THR A 62 -7.19 3.41 -5.84
C THR A 62 -7.73 2.23 -5.06
N GLU A 63 -7.95 1.10 -5.70
CA GLU A 63 -8.51 -0.08 -5.05
C GLU A 63 -7.47 -0.74 -4.15
N GLN A 64 -6.24 -0.90 -4.61
CA GLN A 64 -5.12 -1.43 -3.84
C GLN A 64 -4.88 -0.60 -2.57
N LEU A 65 -4.80 0.73 -2.69
CA LEU A 65 -4.67 1.58 -1.49
C LEU A 65 -5.88 1.46 -0.57
N SER A 66 -7.10 1.40 -1.12
CA SER A 66 -8.31 1.27 -0.30
C SER A 66 -8.40 -0.08 0.41
N ASN A 67 -7.98 -1.17 -0.24
CA ASN A 67 -7.91 -2.51 0.33
C ASN A 67 -6.87 -2.58 1.44
N PHE A 68 -5.68 -1.99 1.22
CA PHE A 68 -4.66 -1.84 2.25
C PHE A 68 -5.18 -1.08 3.48
N LEU A 69 -5.81 0.09 3.26
CA LEU A 69 -6.34 0.89 4.37
C LEU A 69 -7.50 0.20 5.09
N ALA A 70 -8.36 -0.53 4.38
CA ALA A 70 -9.41 -1.35 4.99
C ALA A 70 -8.80 -2.45 5.86
N TRP A 71 -7.78 -3.15 5.38
CA TRP A 71 -7.05 -4.13 6.16
C TRP A 71 -6.41 -3.51 7.40
N PHE A 72 -5.71 -2.38 7.25
CA PHE A 72 -4.99 -1.73 8.35
C PHE A 72 -5.97 -1.25 9.42
N LEU A 73 -7.09 -0.66 9.02
CA LEU A 73 -8.14 -0.27 9.95
C LEU A 73 -8.80 -1.50 10.60
N HIS A 74 -9.05 -2.57 9.84
CA HIS A 74 -9.60 -3.80 10.40
C HIS A 74 -8.66 -4.38 11.46
N TYR A 75 -7.36 -4.41 11.18
CA TYR A 75 -6.35 -4.72 12.17
C TYR A 75 -6.52 -3.80 13.38
N ASP A 76 -6.45 -2.48 13.19
CA ASP A 76 -6.41 -1.52 14.29
C ASP A 76 -7.66 -1.56 15.19
N VAL A 77 -8.88 -1.69 14.63
CA VAL A 77 -10.14 -1.48 15.36
C VAL A 77 -10.99 -2.72 15.64
N VAL A 78 -10.66 -3.87 15.04
CA VAL A 78 -11.43 -5.12 15.23
C VAL A 78 -10.72 -6.04 16.23
N GLU A 79 -11.46 -7.05 16.69
CA GLU A 79 -11.06 -8.02 17.71
C GLU A 79 -9.78 -8.80 17.30
N LEU A 80 -9.00 -9.19 18.31
CA LEU A 80 -7.87 -10.10 18.12
C LEU A 80 -8.38 -11.44 17.59
N PRO A 81 -7.93 -11.92 16.42
CA PRO A 81 -8.26 -13.22 15.92
C PRO A 81 -7.55 -14.26 16.78
N GLU A 82 -8.07 -15.48 16.72
CA GLU A 82 -7.46 -16.63 17.39
C GLU A 82 -6.02 -16.89 16.94
N SER A 83 -5.66 -16.48 15.71
CA SER A 83 -4.31 -16.59 15.17
C SER A 83 -3.85 -15.28 14.50
N PRO A 84 -2.65 -14.76 14.84
CA PRO A 84 -2.11 -13.54 14.23
C PRO A 84 -1.95 -13.64 12.70
N ALA A 85 -1.62 -14.83 12.19
CA ALA A 85 -1.43 -15.06 10.76
C ALA A 85 -2.71 -14.83 9.94
N SER A 86 -3.89 -14.98 10.56
CA SER A 86 -5.18 -14.76 9.90
C SER A 86 -5.40 -13.30 9.52
N TRP A 87 -4.80 -12.34 10.25
CA TRP A 87 -4.85 -10.94 9.84
C TRP A 87 -4.10 -10.71 8.54
N TYR A 88 -2.96 -11.36 8.36
CA TYR A 88 -2.07 -11.12 7.22
C TYR A 88 -2.46 -11.96 6.00
N SER A 89 -3.30 -12.98 6.14
CA SER A 89 -3.69 -13.87 5.03
C SER A 89 -4.37 -13.20 3.83
N PRO A 90 -5.17 -12.12 3.97
CA PRO A 90 -5.82 -11.47 2.83
C PRO A 90 -4.85 -10.76 1.88
N MET A 91 -3.68 -10.37 2.37
CA MET A 91 -2.64 -9.74 1.56
C MET A 91 -1.53 -10.75 1.29
N CYS A 92 -1.13 -10.87 0.02
CA CYS A 92 -0.04 -11.77 -0.31
C CYS A 92 1.30 -11.21 0.20
N SER A 93 2.27 -12.08 0.50
CA SER A 93 3.55 -11.66 1.10
C SER A 93 4.29 -10.60 0.31
N MET A 94 4.32 -10.72 -1.02
CA MET A 94 5.03 -9.76 -1.87
C MET A 94 4.41 -8.36 -1.80
N GLU A 95 3.09 -8.29 -1.76
CA GLU A 95 2.35 -7.04 -1.60
C GLU A 95 2.60 -6.45 -0.20
N MET A 96 2.50 -7.27 0.86
CA MET A 96 2.81 -6.84 2.23
C MET A 96 4.23 -6.28 2.36
N ARG A 97 5.24 -6.96 1.77
CA ARG A 97 6.63 -6.48 1.75
C ARG A 97 6.78 -5.17 0.99
N ALA A 98 6.01 -4.95 -0.07
CA ALA A 98 6.00 -3.69 -0.80
C ALA A 98 5.43 -2.54 0.04
N TRP A 99 4.34 -2.77 0.77
CA TRP A 99 3.79 -1.82 1.73
C TRP A 99 4.75 -1.50 2.88
N ILE A 100 5.38 -2.52 3.46
CA ILE A 100 6.40 -2.36 4.51
C ILE A 100 7.59 -1.53 4.00
N ALA A 101 8.11 -1.84 2.82
CA ALA A 101 9.24 -1.11 2.22
C ALA A 101 8.89 0.34 1.89
N LEU A 102 7.66 0.61 1.45
CA LEU A 102 7.16 1.97 1.24
C LEU A 102 7.09 2.76 2.55
N GLY A 103 6.54 2.15 3.62
CA GLY A 103 6.52 2.75 4.95
C GLY A 103 7.91 3.04 5.51
N ALA A 104 8.86 2.13 5.30
CA ALA A 104 10.25 2.28 5.75
C ALA A 104 10.98 3.40 4.99
N PHE A 105 10.59 3.67 3.74
CA PHE A 105 11.08 4.82 2.98
C PHE A 105 10.50 6.13 3.52
N LEU A 106 9.19 6.15 3.79
CA LEU A 106 8.48 7.31 4.37
C LEU A 106 8.99 7.67 5.77
N SER A 107 9.43 6.70 6.58
CA SER A 107 9.94 6.97 7.92
C SER A 107 11.32 7.63 7.94
N LYS A 108 12.11 7.47 6.87
CA LYS A 108 13.47 8.00 6.72
C LYS A 108 13.54 9.32 5.96
N THR A 109 12.46 9.70 5.29
CA THR A 109 12.46 10.78 4.30
C THR A 109 11.44 11.84 4.69
N THR A 110 11.90 13.07 4.90
CA THR A 110 11.03 14.22 5.17
C THR A 110 10.48 14.86 3.90
N GLU A 111 11.23 14.78 2.79
CA GLU A 111 10.86 15.29 1.47
C GLU A 111 11.15 14.24 0.39
N TYR A 112 10.11 13.61 -0.16
CA TYR A 112 10.23 12.56 -1.19
C TYR A 112 9.98 13.09 -2.62
N GLY A 113 9.83 14.40 -2.80
CA GLY A 113 9.71 15.06 -4.10
C GLY A 113 8.62 14.45 -5.00
N PHE A 114 9.01 14.07 -6.23
CA PHE A 114 8.10 13.48 -7.22
C PHE A 114 7.96 11.95 -7.11
N ASP A 115 8.68 11.30 -6.20
CA ASP A 115 8.76 9.84 -6.15
C ASP A 115 7.43 9.17 -5.76
N LEU A 116 6.55 9.90 -5.06
CA LEU A 116 5.26 9.40 -4.59
C LEU A 116 4.05 10.14 -5.21
N VAL A 117 4.22 10.78 -6.37
CA VAL A 117 3.14 11.54 -7.04
C VAL A 117 1.90 10.69 -7.29
N VAL A 118 2.07 9.40 -7.60
CA VAL A 118 0.94 8.48 -7.81
C VAL A 118 0.16 8.26 -6.50
N LEU A 119 0.85 7.99 -5.38
CA LEU A 119 0.22 7.83 -4.07
C LEU A 119 -0.53 9.10 -3.65
N ASP A 120 0.11 10.27 -3.84
CA ASP A 120 -0.48 11.57 -3.56
C ASP A 120 -1.73 11.83 -4.40
N SER A 121 -1.66 11.53 -5.70
CA SER A 121 -2.79 11.66 -6.63
C SER A 121 -3.96 10.76 -6.23
N ILE A 122 -3.69 9.53 -5.81
CA ILE A 122 -4.70 8.60 -5.30
C ILE A 122 -5.33 9.14 -4.01
N CYS A 123 -4.52 9.65 -3.09
CA CYS A 123 -5.00 10.27 -1.85
C CYS A 123 -5.92 11.45 -2.16
N ASP A 124 -5.53 12.34 -3.08
CA ASP A 124 -6.34 13.49 -3.48
C ASP A 124 -7.66 13.06 -4.13
N ARG A 125 -7.63 12.05 -5.01
CA ARG A 125 -8.83 11.49 -5.67
C ARG A 125 -9.82 10.91 -4.66
N LEU A 126 -9.32 10.22 -3.65
CA LEU A 126 -10.12 9.67 -2.55
C LEU A 126 -10.41 10.70 -1.45
N ARG A 127 -9.85 11.91 -1.55
CA ARG A 127 -9.89 12.95 -0.51
C ARG A 127 -9.32 12.46 0.82
N LEU A 128 -8.31 11.62 0.84
CA LEU A 128 -7.66 11.15 2.07
C LEU A 128 -6.66 12.19 2.57
N ARG A 129 -6.51 12.28 3.89
CA ARG A 129 -5.44 13.08 4.49
C ARG A 129 -4.11 12.32 4.35
N ARG A 130 -3.20 12.82 3.52
CA ARG A 130 -1.88 12.21 3.25
C ARG A 130 -1.12 11.87 4.53
N ALA A 131 -1.09 12.78 5.50
CA ALA A 131 -0.45 12.55 6.80
C ALA A 131 -0.99 11.32 7.55
N VAL A 132 -2.30 11.05 7.48
CA VAL A 132 -2.92 9.87 8.12
C VAL A 132 -2.52 8.60 7.38
N VAL A 133 -2.59 8.61 6.04
CA VAL A 133 -2.18 7.47 5.20
C VAL A 133 -0.70 7.14 5.41
N HIS A 134 0.17 8.15 5.43
CA HIS A 134 1.59 7.99 5.66
C HIS A 134 1.86 7.47 7.07
N GLY A 135 1.13 7.95 8.08
CA GLY A 135 1.21 7.41 9.43
C GLY A 135 0.90 5.92 9.49
N CYS A 136 -0.12 5.45 8.76
CA CYS A 136 -0.46 4.03 8.68
C CYS A 136 0.67 3.21 8.03
N LEU A 137 1.24 3.72 6.93
CA LEU A 137 2.37 3.06 6.24
C LEU A 137 3.63 3.02 7.11
N ILE A 138 3.96 4.12 7.77
CA ILE A 138 5.11 4.22 8.67
C ILE A 138 4.94 3.26 9.84
N GLN A 139 3.76 3.18 10.45
CA GLN A 139 3.49 2.22 11.52
C GLN A 139 3.65 0.79 11.01
N LEU A 140 3.06 0.45 9.85
CA LEU A 140 3.20 -0.88 9.27
C LEU A 140 4.66 -1.32 9.11
N SER A 141 5.54 -0.39 8.74
CA SER A 141 6.94 -0.70 8.46
C SER A 141 7.77 -1.09 9.68
N ASP A 142 7.25 -0.87 10.88
CA ASP A 142 7.92 -1.11 12.14
C ASP A 142 7.17 -2.21 12.92
N PRO A 143 7.76 -3.42 13.05
CA PRO A 143 7.08 -4.53 13.72
C PRO A 143 6.80 -4.24 15.19
N GLN A 144 7.63 -3.44 15.88
CA GLN A 144 7.39 -3.06 17.27
C GLN A 144 6.18 -2.12 17.39
N LYS A 145 6.03 -1.18 16.46
CA LYS A 145 4.85 -0.30 16.43
C LYS A 145 3.60 -1.04 16.00
N MET A 146 3.71 -2.04 15.14
CA MET A 146 2.58 -2.88 14.76
C MET A 146 2.08 -3.75 15.91
N ALA A 147 2.93 -4.11 16.88
CA ALA A 147 2.49 -4.84 18.07
C ALA A 147 1.41 -4.08 18.88
N TRP A 148 1.25 -2.78 18.66
CA TRP A 148 0.27 -1.94 19.34
C TRP A 148 -0.70 -1.30 18.35
N THR A 149 -1.97 -1.20 18.73
CA THR A 149 -2.93 -0.37 17.98
C THR A 149 -2.57 1.11 18.14
N GLN A 150 -3.01 1.95 17.21
CA GLN A 150 -2.82 3.40 17.32
C GLN A 150 -3.41 3.97 18.62
N LEU A 151 -4.51 3.40 19.11
CA LEU A 151 -5.11 3.81 20.37
C LEU A 151 -4.25 3.38 21.56
N ALA A 152 -3.76 2.14 21.56
CA ALA A 152 -2.89 1.63 22.60
C ALA A 152 -1.61 2.47 22.72
N THR A 153 -1.01 2.85 21.59
CA THR A 153 0.16 3.73 21.56
C THR A 153 -0.15 5.08 22.22
N ILE A 154 -1.24 5.75 21.84
CA ILE A 154 -1.65 7.04 22.44
C ILE A 154 -1.85 6.91 23.96
N ILE A 155 -2.53 5.85 24.40
CA ILE A 155 -2.81 5.62 25.82
C ILE A 155 -1.51 5.36 26.59
N ASN A 156 -0.60 4.55 26.05
CA ASN A 156 0.68 4.24 26.69
C ASN A 156 1.59 5.47 26.75
N GLU A 157 1.69 6.25 25.68
CA GLU A 157 2.43 7.51 25.65
C GLU A 157 1.86 8.53 26.66
N ALA A 158 0.54 8.65 26.74
CA ALA A 158 -0.11 9.54 27.69
C ALA A 158 0.11 9.11 29.16
N LYS A 159 0.10 7.80 29.42
CA LYS A 159 0.46 7.24 30.74
C LYS A 159 1.91 7.57 31.12
N LEU A 160 2.85 7.41 30.19
CA LEU A 160 4.26 7.75 30.40
C LEU A 160 4.44 9.25 30.65
N ALA A 161 3.70 10.09 29.93
CA ALA A 161 3.70 11.55 30.11
C ALA A 161 2.92 12.03 31.34
N GLN A 162 2.25 11.13 32.09
CA GLN A 162 1.39 11.44 33.22
C GLN A 162 0.25 12.43 32.87
N ASN A 163 -0.26 12.37 31.64
CA ASN A 163 -1.38 13.20 31.23
C ASN A 163 -2.65 12.79 32.00
N PRO A 164 -3.53 13.74 32.33
CA PRO A 164 -4.81 13.42 32.95
C PRO A 164 -5.65 12.52 32.02
N GLU A 165 -6.46 11.65 32.63
CA GLU A 165 -7.25 10.66 31.89
C GLU A 165 -8.18 11.32 30.86
N VAL A 166 -8.75 12.48 31.19
CA VAL A 166 -9.65 13.24 30.30
C VAL A 166 -8.94 13.68 29.02
N GLU A 167 -7.73 14.24 29.14
CA GLU A 167 -6.95 14.65 27.97
C GLU A 167 -6.56 13.44 27.12
N THR A 168 -6.23 12.33 27.76
CA THR A 168 -5.96 11.06 27.07
C THR A 168 -7.17 10.58 26.27
N LEU A 169 -8.37 10.59 26.88
CA LEU A 169 -9.62 10.21 26.21
C LEU A 169 -9.97 11.15 25.05
N GLU A 170 -9.68 12.44 25.17
CA GLU A 170 -9.89 13.42 24.10
C GLU A 170 -8.92 13.20 22.93
N LEU A 171 -7.67 12.86 23.20
CA LEU A 171 -6.70 12.47 22.16
C LEU A 171 -7.13 11.20 21.43
N VAL A 172 -7.59 10.20 22.18
CA VAL A 172 -8.15 8.96 21.62
C VAL A 172 -9.39 9.25 20.79
N GLN A 173 -10.29 10.13 21.25
CA GLN A 173 -11.48 10.55 20.51
C GLN A 173 -11.11 11.24 19.20
N ALA A 174 -10.16 12.17 19.21
CA ALA A 174 -9.67 12.84 18.01
C ALA A 174 -9.10 11.82 17.01
N LYS A 175 -8.32 10.85 17.50
CA LYS A 175 -7.76 9.79 16.66
C LYS A 175 -8.85 8.90 16.04
N LEU A 176 -9.85 8.49 16.81
CA LEU A 176 -10.97 7.71 16.28
C LEU A 176 -11.79 8.47 15.24
N HIS A 177 -11.97 9.79 15.40
CA HIS A 177 -12.59 10.62 14.36
C HIS A 177 -11.77 10.62 13.08
N ASP A 178 -10.44 10.74 13.17
CA ASP A 178 -9.55 10.68 12.01
C ASP A 178 -9.66 9.33 11.27
N LEU A 179 -9.68 8.22 12.01
CA LEU A 179 -9.85 6.89 11.43
C LEU A 179 -11.25 6.69 10.82
N ASN A 180 -12.28 7.26 11.44
CA ASN A 180 -13.65 7.19 10.91
C ASN A 180 -13.78 7.98 9.60
N GLU A 181 -13.20 9.18 9.51
CA GLU A 181 -13.15 9.93 8.26
C GLU A 181 -12.40 9.18 7.16
N LEU A 182 -11.30 8.51 7.52
CA LEU A 182 -10.54 7.65 6.60
C LEU A 182 -11.41 6.50 6.08
N ALA A 183 -12.06 5.75 6.99
CA ALA A 183 -12.93 4.62 6.68
C ALA A 183 -14.12 5.00 5.79
N GLN A 184 -14.68 6.20 5.98
CA GLN A 184 -15.78 6.71 5.16
C GLN A 184 -15.35 6.97 3.71
N ARG A 185 -14.09 7.34 3.47
CA ARG A 185 -13.60 7.80 2.16
C ARG A 185 -12.98 6.70 1.32
N ILE A 186 -12.43 5.66 1.94
CA ILE A 186 -11.88 4.51 1.20
C ILE A 186 -12.96 3.80 0.39
N LYS A 187 -12.57 3.23 -0.76
CA LYS A 187 -13.45 2.47 -1.65
C LYS A 187 -12.80 1.13 -1.99
N PRO A 188 -12.85 0.15 -1.07
CA PRO A 188 -12.32 -1.18 -1.33
C PRO A 188 -13.04 -1.84 -2.52
N THR A 189 -12.39 -2.83 -3.13
CA THR A 189 -12.94 -3.57 -4.27
C THR A 189 -14.32 -4.16 -3.93
N GLU A 190 -15.31 -3.90 -4.78
CA GLU A 190 -16.68 -4.37 -4.56
C GLU A 190 -16.75 -5.90 -4.53
N GLY A 191 -17.58 -6.45 -3.64
CA GLY A 191 -17.71 -7.90 -3.44
C GLY A 191 -16.52 -8.58 -2.76
N SER A 192 -15.44 -7.85 -2.42
CA SER A 192 -14.31 -8.38 -1.66
C SER A 192 -14.59 -8.39 -0.15
N MET A 193 -13.76 -9.15 0.59
CA MET A 193 -13.79 -9.11 2.06
C MET A 193 -13.46 -7.73 2.63
N PHE A 194 -12.64 -6.92 1.95
CA PHE A 194 -12.30 -5.57 2.39
C PHE A 194 -13.52 -4.63 2.38
N ALA A 195 -14.46 -4.84 1.46
CA ALA A 195 -15.72 -4.08 1.44
C ALA A 195 -16.64 -4.45 2.61
N ALA A 196 -16.69 -5.75 2.99
CA ALA A 196 -17.41 -6.20 4.17
C ALA A 196 -16.78 -5.63 5.45
N TRP A 197 -15.46 -5.70 5.57
CA TRP A 197 -14.70 -5.14 6.68
C TRP A 197 -14.89 -3.65 6.85
N ARG A 198 -14.93 -2.87 5.76
CA ARG A 198 -15.20 -1.42 5.84
C ARG A 198 -16.52 -1.13 6.56
N SER A 199 -17.55 -1.92 6.30
CA SER A 199 -18.86 -1.73 6.95
C SER A 199 -18.77 -1.99 8.46
N GLU A 200 -18.10 -3.07 8.84
CA GLU A 200 -17.85 -3.40 10.26
C GLU A 200 -16.98 -2.33 10.96
N ILE A 201 -15.92 -1.86 10.30
CA ILE A 201 -15.04 -0.80 10.81
C ILE A 201 -15.85 0.46 11.11
N LEU A 202 -16.72 0.89 10.20
CA LEU A 202 -17.55 2.09 10.37
C LEU A 202 -18.51 1.95 11.55
N GLU A 203 -19.19 0.81 11.67
CA GLU A 203 -20.06 0.51 12.80
C GLU A 203 -19.28 0.55 14.12
N ARG A 204 -18.10 -0.09 14.13
CA ARG A 204 -17.24 -0.19 15.31
C ARG A 204 -16.72 1.17 15.77
N LEU A 205 -16.18 1.97 14.85
CA LEU A 205 -15.67 3.31 15.12
C LEU A 205 -16.77 4.23 15.66
N CYS A 206 -17.95 4.20 15.05
CA CYS A 206 -19.11 4.97 15.52
C CYS A 206 -19.54 4.51 16.93
N GLY A 207 -19.57 3.20 17.16
CA GLY A 207 -19.86 2.60 18.46
C GLY A 207 -18.88 3.04 19.55
N PHE A 208 -17.57 3.01 19.29
CA PHE A 208 -16.57 3.47 20.25
C PHE A 208 -16.69 4.96 20.58
N LEU A 209 -16.90 5.81 19.57
CA LEU A 209 -17.07 7.25 19.77
C LEU A 209 -18.30 7.56 20.63
N THR A 210 -19.43 6.92 20.34
CA THR A 210 -20.74 7.27 20.94
C THR A 210 -21.06 6.53 22.22
N GLN A 211 -20.67 5.25 22.34
CA GLN A 211 -21.06 4.37 23.45
C GLN A 211 -19.94 4.11 24.45
N VAL A 212 -18.67 4.38 24.10
CA VAL A 212 -17.52 4.18 24.98
C VAL A 212 -16.90 5.50 25.40
N LEU A 213 -16.40 6.30 24.45
CA LEU A 213 -15.65 7.52 24.78
C LEU A 213 -16.53 8.67 25.25
N ALA A 214 -17.61 9.00 24.52
CA ALA A 214 -18.45 10.13 24.90
C ALA A 214 -19.01 10.01 26.35
N PRO A 215 -19.48 8.83 26.82
CA PRO A 215 -19.86 8.64 28.22
C PRO A 215 -18.69 8.80 29.20
N ARG A 216 -17.51 8.22 28.90
CA ARG A 216 -16.32 8.32 29.77
C ARG A 216 -15.84 9.78 29.91
N ILE A 217 -15.77 10.53 28.81
CA ILE A 217 -15.40 11.95 28.82
C ILE A 217 -16.43 12.77 29.62
N SER A 218 -17.72 12.50 29.42
CA SER A 218 -18.80 13.19 30.15
C SER A 218 -18.77 12.88 31.65
N HIS A 219 -18.44 11.65 32.05
CA HIS A 219 -18.26 11.27 33.45
C HIS A 219 -17.18 12.12 34.10
N HIS A 220 -16.00 12.22 33.48
CA HIS A 220 -14.89 12.97 34.04
C HIS A 220 -15.12 14.49 34.04
N ARG A 221 -15.78 15.04 33.00
CA ARG A 221 -16.03 16.49 32.91
C ARG A 221 -17.19 16.96 33.78
N LEU A 222 -18.24 16.16 33.91
CA LEU A 222 -19.53 16.55 34.50
C LEU A 222 -19.92 15.75 35.75
N GLY A 223 -19.12 14.75 36.15
CA GLY A 223 -19.43 13.86 37.28
C GLY A 223 -20.61 12.90 37.02
N THR A 224 -21.00 12.70 35.76
CA THR A 224 -22.16 11.87 35.40
C THR A 224 -21.91 10.39 35.68
N THR A 225 -22.79 9.67 36.37
CA THR A 225 -22.55 8.28 36.77
C THR A 225 -22.40 7.36 35.54
N LEU A 226 -21.26 6.64 35.44
CA LEU A 226 -21.06 5.61 34.43
C LEU A 226 -21.95 4.40 34.73
N VAL A 227 -22.81 4.03 33.77
CA VAL A 227 -23.55 2.78 33.83
C VAL A 227 -22.59 1.64 33.50
N THR A 228 -22.23 0.86 34.51
CA THR A 228 -21.33 -0.30 34.40
C THR A 228 -22.09 -1.60 34.65
N ASN A 229 -21.48 -2.75 34.34
CA ASN A 229 -22.03 -4.08 34.65
C ASN A 229 -22.49 -4.23 36.11
N ALA A 230 -21.84 -3.52 37.03
CA ALA A 230 -22.16 -3.56 38.46
C ALA A 230 -23.44 -2.79 38.83
N THR A 231 -23.95 -1.90 37.98
CA THR A 231 -25.05 -0.98 38.31
C THR A 231 -26.39 -1.32 37.64
N SER A 232 -26.47 -2.37 36.80
CA SER A 232 -27.70 -2.67 36.04
C SER A 232 -28.15 -4.12 36.21
N VAL A 233 -29.21 -4.31 37.01
CA VAL A 233 -29.83 -5.63 37.30
C VAL A 233 -30.77 -6.09 36.16
N GLN A 234 -31.14 -5.20 35.24
CA GLN A 234 -31.86 -5.51 34.00
C GLN A 234 -31.30 -4.63 32.88
N VAL A 235 -30.45 -5.21 32.04
CA VAL A 235 -29.69 -4.48 31.01
C VAL A 235 -30.49 -4.42 29.70
N PRO A 236 -30.98 -3.24 29.26
CA PRO A 236 -31.60 -3.07 27.94
C PRO A 236 -30.64 -3.49 26.82
N LYS A 237 -31.15 -3.86 25.64
CA LYS A 237 -30.32 -4.34 24.52
C LYS A 237 -29.23 -3.32 24.13
N GLU A 238 -29.52 -2.02 24.21
CA GLU A 238 -28.53 -0.96 23.93
C GLU A 238 -27.36 -0.97 24.93
N VAL A 239 -27.63 -1.23 26.21
CA VAL A 239 -26.59 -1.28 27.25
C VAL A 239 -25.73 -2.54 27.11
N LYS A 240 -26.29 -3.66 26.63
CA LYS A 240 -25.50 -4.87 26.27
C LYS A 240 -24.53 -4.60 25.10
N GLY A 241 -24.97 -3.80 24.11
CA GLY A 241 -24.11 -3.35 23.01
C GLY A 241 -22.92 -2.53 23.50
N GLY A 242 -23.17 -1.55 24.38
CA GLY A 242 -22.12 -0.73 24.99
C GLY A 242 -21.13 -1.53 25.84
N LEU A 243 -21.58 -2.58 26.54
CA LEU A 243 -20.71 -3.46 27.32
C LEU A 243 -19.77 -4.29 26.44
N ARG A 244 -20.29 -4.87 25.34
CA ARG A 244 -19.46 -5.58 24.36
C ARG A 244 -18.44 -4.65 23.72
N LEU A 245 -18.86 -3.43 23.35
CA LEU A 245 -17.95 -2.43 22.79
C LEU A 245 -16.89 -1.98 23.79
N ASN A 246 -17.22 -1.85 25.08
CA ASN A 246 -16.23 -1.59 26.12
C ASN A 246 -15.20 -2.72 26.21
N PHE A 247 -15.63 -3.99 26.21
CA PHE A 247 -14.70 -5.12 26.21
C PHE A 247 -13.76 -5.08 25.00
N LEU A 248 -14.30 -4.82 23.80
CA LEU A 248 -13.51 -4.75 22.57
C LEU A 248 -12.54 -3.56 22.58
N TYR A 249 -12.96 -2.42 23.14
CA TYR A 249 -12.10 -1.25 23.32
C TYR A 249 -10.92 -1.54 24.27
N GLU A 250 -11.15 -2.29 25.36
CA GLU A 250 -10.05 -2.71 26.24
C GLU A 250 -9.16 -3.76 25.55
N ALA A 251 -9.74 -4.70 24.79
CA ALA A 251 -8.98 -5.70 24.04
C ALA A 251 -8.04 -5.07 23.00
N MET A 252 -8.43 -3.95 22.37
CA MET A 252 -7.58 -3.20 21.43
C MET A 252 -6.31 -2.61 22.07
N GLN A 253 -6.26 -2.51 23.40
CA GLN A 253 -5.09 -2.01 24.12
C GLN A 253 -4.05 -3.10 24.40
N GLN A 254 -4.36 -4.37 24.10
CA GLN A 254 -3.43 -5.47 24.29
C GLN A 254 -2.37 -5.49 23.20
N GLU A 255 -1.16 -5.93 23.58
CA GLU A 255 -0.07 -6.20 22.65
C GLU A 255 -0.45 -7.35 21.71
N ARG A 256 -0.04 -7.22 20.46
CA ARG A 256 -0.38 -8.12 19.37
C ARG A 256 0.87 -8.81 18.88
N GLN A 257 0.76 -10.09 18.59
CA GLN A 257 1.83 -10.82 17.92
C GLN A 257 1.92 -10.37 16.46
N VAL A 258 3.15 -10.10 16.01
CA VAL A 258 3.44 -9.64 14.65
C VAL A 258 4.26 -10.72 13.94
N PRO A 259 3.82 -11.20 12.75
CA PRO A 259 4.55 -12.23 12.01
C PRO A 259 5.83 -11.64 11.40
N LEU A 260 6.95 -11.79 12.11
CA LEU A 260 8.27 -11.24 11.75
C LEU A 260 8.77 -11.69 10.37
N VAL A 261 8.36 -12.89 9.93
CA VAL A 261 8.67 -13.44 8.60
C VAL A 261 8.20 -12.50 7.47
N ARG A 262 7.08 -11.78 7.67
CA ARG A 262 6.56 -10.79 6.69
C ARG A 262 7.48 -9.58 6.54
N TYR A 263 8.27 -9.29 7.57
CA TYR A 263 9.25 -8.21 7.61
C TYR A 263 10.63 -8.66 7.10
N GLY A 264 10.77 -9.93 6.71
CA GLY A 264 12.06 -10.51 6.32
C GLY A 264 12.98 -10.76 7.52
N ILE A 265 12.43 -10.75 8.73
CA ILE A 265 13.14 -11.10 9.96
C ILE A 265 12.86 -12.57 10.22
N PHE A 266 13.88 -13.41 10.00
CA PHE A 266 13.81 -14.84 10.28
C PHE A 266 14.49 -15.08 11.64
N PRO A 267 13.94 -15.91 12.53
CA PRO A 267 14.65 -16.29 13.73
C PRO A 267 15.97 -16.97 13.33
N ASP A 268 17.08 -16.46 13.84
CA ASP A 268 18.41 -17.01 13.60
C ASP A 268 18.53 -18.33 14.37
N SER A 269 18.27 -19.44 13.68
CA SER A 269 18.74 -20.83 13.93
C SER A 269 17.62 -21.87 14.11
N PRO A 270 17.69 -23.03 13.44
CA PRO A 270 17.01 -24.23 13.89
C PRO A 270 17.70 -24.78 15.17
N PRO A 271 16.98 -25.13 16.25
CA PRO A 271 17.56 -25.76 17.42
C PRO A 271 17.78 -27.24 17.10
N GLY A 272 18.92 -27.52 16.48
CA GLY A 272 19.33 -28.89 16.18
C GLY A 272 20.84 -29.11 16.17
N LEU A 273 21.66 -28.06 16.16
CA LEU A 273 23.11 -28.20 16.05
C LEU A 273 23.87 -27.08 16.79
N THR A 274 23.79 -27.05 18.12
CA THR A 274 24.90 -26.51 18.93
C THR A 274 25.36 -27.54 19.96
N PRO A 275 26.66 -27.90 19.98
CA PRO A 275 27.22 -28.80 20.96
C PRO A 275 27.27 -28.09 22.32
N ALA A 276 26.95 -28.84 23.37
CA ALA A 276 26.95 -28.38 24.75
C ALA A 276 28.24 -27.63 25.13
N GLY A 277 28.09 -26.41 25.66
CA GLY A 277 29.15 -25.76 26.42
C GLY A 277 29.01 -24.25 26.56
N SER A 278 28.69 -23.81 27.80
CA SER A 278 29.01 -22.48 28.37
C SER A 278 28.19 -21.29 27.83
N SER A 279 27.66 -20.34 28.59
CA SER A 279 27.60 -20.08 30.03
C SER A 279 26.55 -18.98 30.29
N ALA A 280 25.90 -19.09 31.43
CA ALA A 280 25.32 -18.06 32.31
C ALA A 280 25.28 -16.58 31.86
N HIS A 281 24.10 -15.99 32.14
CA HIS A 281 23.71 -14.57 32.25
C HIS A 281 23.43 -13.82 30.93
N ASP A 282 22.15 -13.64 30.60
CA ASP A 282 21.48 -12.36 30.84
C ASP A 282 19.94 -12.50 30.74
N GLU A 283 19.24 -11.72 31.55
CA GLU A 283 17.78 -11.60 31.51
C GLU A 283 17.36 -10.73 30.34
N ASP A 284 16.77 -11.33 29.30
CA ASP A 284 15.75 -10.64 28.51
C ASP A 284 14.76 -11.67 27.98
N ARG A 285 13.60 -11.77 28.63
CA ARG A 285 12.52 -12.68 28.21
C ARG A 285 11.86 -12.09 26.96
N VAL A 286 12.51 -12.29 25.82
CA VAL A 286 11.84 -12.25 24.52
C VAL A 286 10.82 -13.39 24.53
N SER A 287 9.53 -13.05 24.40
CA SER A 287 8.44 -14.01 24.28
C SER A 287 8.81 -15.04 23.21
N ILE A 288 9.08 -16.27 23.64
CA ILE A 288 9.39 -17.41 22.79
C ILE A 288 8.14 -17.64 21.94
N LEU A 289 8.14 -17.11 20.72
CA LEU A 289 7.17 -17.46 19.69
C LEU A 289 7.30 -18.97 19.46
N ASP A 290 6.17 -19.65 19.47
CA ASP A 290 6.07 -21.09 19.23
C ASP A 290 6.69 -21.41 17.85
N GLU A 291 7.77 -22.17 17.86
CA GLU A 291 8.61 -22.41 16.68
C GLU A 291 7.86 -23.21 15.61
N ASP A 292 6.95 -24.08 16.04
CA ASP A 292 6.01 -24.81 15.20
C ASP A 292 5.08 -23.85 14.44
N PHE A 293 4.69 -22.73 15.06
CA PHE A 293 3.85 -21.72 14.42
C PHE A 293 4.62 -20.97 13.32
N ILE A 294 5.90 -20.65 13.55
CA ILE A 294 6.75 -19.95 12.58
C ILE A 294 7.04 -20.85 11.37
N GLU A 295 7.39 -22.12 11.60
CA GLU A 295 7.63 -23.08 10.51
C GLU A 295 6.33 -23.35 9.74
N GLN A 296 5.20 -23.47 10.42
CA GLN A 296 3.89 -23.57 9.78
C GLN A 296 3.58 -22.34 8.93
N GLU A 297 3.83 -21.11 9.40
CA GLU A 297 3.59 -19.90 8.61
C GLU A 297 4.55 -19.81 7.41
N CYS A 298 5.83 -20.15 7.59
CA CYS A 298 6.80 -20.22 6.49
C CYS A 298 6.38 -21.24 5.44
N GLN A 299 5.85 -22.39 5.87
CA GLN A 299 5.39 -23.44 4.96
C GLN A 299 4.08 -23.07 4.26
N ILE A 300 3.17 -22.39 4.95
CA ILE A 300 1.96 -21.79 4.36
C ILE A 300 2.35 -20.74 3.33
N GLU A 301 3.32 -19.88 3.64
CA GLU A 301 3.82 -18.86 2.71
C GLU A 301 4.45 -19.48 1.46
N ARG A 302 5.34 -20.46 1.64
CA ARG A 302 5.96 -21.19 0.52
C ARG A 302 4.89 -21.87 -0.33
N SER A 303 3.94 -22.57 0.30
CA SER A 303 2.90 -23.31 -0.43
C SER A 303 1.92 -22.39 -1.16
N TYR A 304 1.48 -21.28 -0.55
CA TYR A 304 0.61 -20.29 -1.17
C TYR A 304 1.31 -19.58 -2.34
N SER A 305 2.55 -19.14 -2.14
CA SER A 305 3.35 -18.49 -3.18
C SER A 305 3.60 -19.43 -4.36
N VAL A 306 3.96 -20.69 -4.10
CA VAL A 306 4.15 -21.71 -5.14
C VAL A 306 2.82 -22.00 -5.85
N THR A 307 1.71 -22.08 -5.15
CA THR A 307 0.40 -22.38 -5.75
C THR A 307 -0.09 -21.23 -6.62
N LYS A 308 0.03 -19.98 -6.15
CA LYS A 308 -0.30 -18.77 -6.91
C LYS A 308 0.56 -18.65 -8.16
N LEU A 309 1.88 -18.82 -8.03
CA LEU A 309 2.79 -18.81 -9.19
C LEU A 309 2.48 -19.93 -10.17
N ARG A 310 2.12 -21.13 -9.71
CA ARG A 310 1.68 -22.23 -10.60
C ARG A 310 0.35 -21.94 -11.29
N ALA A 311 -0.58 -21.25 -10.64
CA ALA A 311 -1.84 -20.85 -11.24
C ALA A 311 -1.63 -19.77 -12.32
N GLU A 312 -0.85 -18.74 -12.00
CA GLU A 312 -0.50 -17.66 -12.92
C GLU A 312 0.30 -18.18 -14.12
N ASN A 313 1.29 -19.05 -13.88
CA ASN A 313 2.06 -19.67 -14.96
C ASN A 313 1.17 -20.54 -15.88
N ARG A 314 0.16 -21.22 -15.32
CA ARG A 314 -0.85 -21.94 -16.11
C ARG A 314 -1.72 -20.99 -16.95
N ALA A 315 -2.16 -19.89 -16.37
CA ALA A 315 -2.94 -18.86 -17.08
C ALA A 315 -2.13 -18.26 -18.24
N LEU A 316 -0.89 -17.85 -17.99
CA LEU A 316 0.01 -17.30 -19.01
C LEU A 316 0.34 -18.31 -20.12
N ARG A 317 0.43 -19.60 -19.80
CA ARG A 317 0.60 -20.66 -20.80
C ARG A 317 -0.65 -20.85 -21.66
N ALA A 318 -1.83 -20.79 -21.06
CA ALA A 318 -3.10 -20.86 -21.78
C ALA A 318 -3.25 -19.66 -22.73
N GLU A 319 -2.96 -18.45 -22.25
CA GLU A 319 -2.97 -17.23 -23.05
C GLU A 319 -1.96 -17.30 -24.21
N ASN A 320 -0.72 -17.74 -23.94
CA ASN A 320 0.27 -17.95 -25.00
C ASN A 320 -0.18 -18.98 -26.05
N ALA A 321 -0.85 -20.06 -25.62
CA ALA A 321 -1.38 -21.05 -26.54
C ALA A 321 -2.51 -20.45 -27.42
N GLU A 322 -3.39 -19.65 -26.84
CA GLU A 322 -4.45 -18.96 -27.56
C GLU A 322 -3.88 -17.95 -28.57
N LEU A 323 -2.91 -17.13 -28.16
CA LEU A 323 -2.23 -16.18 -29.04
C LEU A 323 -1.49 -16.86 -30.18
N ARG A 324 -0.83 -18.01 -29.91
CA ARG A 324 -0.20 -18.82 -30.96
C ARG A 324 -1.21 -19.36 -31.96
N ASN A 325 -2.36 -19.84 -31.50
CA ASN A 325 -3.42 -20.32 -32.38
C ASN A 325 -3.99 -19.18 -33.25
N LYS A 326 -4.26 -18.01 -32.66
CA LYS A 326 -4.66 -16.80 -33.39
C LYS A 326 -3.63 -16.41 -34.45
N ASN A 327 -2.34 -16.44 -34.11
CA ASN A 327 -1.27 -16.12 -35.06
C ASN A 327 -1.19 -17.13 -36.20
N GLN A 328 -1.32 -18.43 -35.92
CA GLN A 328 -1.38 -19.48 -36.97
C GLN A 328 -2.58 -19.28 -37.90
N ASN A 329 -3.75 -18.93 -37.37
CA ASN A 329 -4.94 -18.65 -38.17
C ASN A 329 -4.76 -17.41 -39.06
N LEU A 330 -4.10 -16.37 -38.55
CA LEU A 330 -3.74 -15.18 -39.34
C LEU A 330 -2.74 -15.50 -40.44
N VAL A 331 -1.70 -16.27 -40.15
CA VAL A 331 -0.72 -16.74 -41.15
C VAL A 331 -1.42 -17.53 -42.25
N HIS A 332 -2.30 -18.46 -41.90
CA HIS A 332 -3.05 -19.26 -42.87
C HIS A 332 -4.03 -18.42 -43.71
N SER A 333 -4.67 -17.42 -43.08
CA SER A 333 -5.56 -16.49 -43.78
C SER A 333 -4.80 -15.59 -44.76
N ASN A 334 -3.64 -15.08 -44.35
CA ASN A 334 -2.74 -14.31 -45.21
C ASN A 334 -2.21 -15.16 -46.37
N GLU A 335 -1.87 -16.42 -46.13
CA GLU A 335 -1.44 -17.33 -47.19
C GLU A 335 -2.56 -17.59 -48.20
N LYS A 336 -3.79 -17.83 -47.73
CA LYS A 336 -4.98 -17.96 -48.60
C LYS A 336 -5.21 -16.71 -49.44
N LEU A 337 -5.06 -15.53 -48.84
CA LEU A 337 -5.20 -14.24 -49.51
C LEU A 337 -4.09 -14.04 -50.55
N ALA A 338 -2.83 -14.32 -50.20
CA ALA A 338 -1.70 -14.26 -51.12
C ALA A 338 -1.90 -15.20 -52.33
N ARG A 339 -2.39 -16.43 -52.11
CA ARG A 339 -2.74 -17.36 -53.20
C ARG A 339 -3.84 -16.80 -54.10
N LYS A 340 -4.89 -16.18 -53.54
CA LYS A 340 -5.94 -15.52 -54.33
C LYS A 340 -5.38 -14.39 -55.18
N PHE A 341 -4.51 -13.54 -54.63
CA PHE A 341 -3.83 -12.49 -55.38
C PHE A 341 -2.93 -13.04 -56.48
N ALA A 342 -2.18 -14.11 -56.23
CA ALA A 342 -1.36 -14.76 -57.24
C ALA A 342 -2.18 -15.35 -58.39
N MET A 343 -3.39 -15.86 -58.12
CA MET A 343 -4.32 -16.33 -59.17
C MET A 343 -4.90 -15.17 -59.99
N LEU A 344 -5.21 -14.03 -59.36
CA LEU A 344 -5.67 -12.83 -60.06
C LEU A 344 -4.56 -12.23 -60.96
N GLY A 345 -3.29 -12.32 -60.54
CA GLY A 345 -2.15 -11.87 -61.33
C GLY A 345 -1.82 -12.72 -62.58
N ARG A 346 -2.44 -13.90 -62.75
CA ARG A 346 -2.27 -14.74 -63.96
C ARG A 346 -3.22 -14.40 -65.10
N VAL A 347 -4.24 -13.58 -64.84
CA VAL A 347 -5.12 -13.04 -65.87
C VAL A 347 -4.80 -11.57 -66.01
N GLN A 348 -3.75 -11.25 -66.79
CA GLN A 348 -3.62 -9.90 -67.29
C GLN A 348 -4.81 -9.68 -68.22
N PRO A 349 -5.74 -8.74 -67.92
CA PRO A 349 -6.82 -8.45 -68.85
C PRO A 349 -6.18 -8.08 -70.19
N ALA A 350 -6.66 -8.64 -71.30
CA ALA A 350 -6.12 -8.38 -72.64
C ALA A 350 -6.11 -6.89 -73.04
N LEU A 351 -6.75 -6.04 -72.23
CA LEU A 351 -6.85 -4.58 -72.37
C LEU A 351 -5.88 -3.80 -71.47
N TYR A 352 -5.04 -4.47 -70.66
CA TYR A 352 -4.07 -3.77 -69.80
C TYR A 352 -2.79 -3.49 -70.58
N THR A 353 -2.81 -2.41 -71.35
CA THR A 353 -1.62 -1.80 -71.95
C THR A 353 -0.71 -1.37 -70.81
N ARG A 354 0.47 -1.98 -70.73
CA ARG A 354 1.51 -1.59 -69.76
C ARG A 354 1.83 -0.10 -69.99
N PRO A 355 1.70 0.78 -68.99
CA PRO A 355 2.16 2.15 -69.14
C PRO A 355 3.65 2.12 -69.47
N ASP A 356 4.04 2.79 -70.55
CA ASP A 356 5.43 2.86 -70.99
C ASP A 356 6.18 3.83 -70.08
N TRP A 357 6.69 3.33 -68.96
CA TRP A 357 7.46 4.11 -67.98
C TRP A 357 8.81 4.62 -68.53
N ASN A 358 9.19 4.21 -69.75
CA ASN A 358 10.42 4.63 -70.40
C ASN A 358 10.25 5.84 -71.34
N ASN A 359 9.01 6.30 -71.58
CA ASN A 359 8.72 7.48 -72.39
C ASN A 359 8.00 8.56 -71.55
N SER A 360 8.58 8.92 -70.41
CA SER A 360 8.29 10.21 -69.81
C SER A 360 9.18 11.26 -70.47
N GLU A 361 8.71 11.87 -71.56
CA GLU A 361 9.17 13.21 -71.91
C GLU A 361 9.04 14.11 -70.68
N PRO A 362 10.04 14.98 -70.40
CA PRO A 362 9.97 15.88 -69.27
C PRO A 362 8.84 16.87 -69.49
N ILE A 363 7.71 16.66 -68.81
CA ILE A 363 6.64 17.64 -68.71
C ILE A 363 7.22 18.85 -67.98
N THR A 364 7.45 19.92 -68.74
CA THR A 364 7.73 21.24 -68.20
C THR A 364 6.59 21.66 -67.28
N PRO A 365 6.87 22.08 -66.03
CA PRO A 365 5.81 22.47 -65.11
C PRO A 365 5.23 23.82 -65.55
N ILE A 366 3.97 23.80 -65.99
CA ILE A 366 3.15 24.99 -66.06
C ILE A 366 2.88 25.42 -64.62
N MET A 367 3.48 26.52 -64.19
CA MET A 367 3.15 27.22 -62.95
C MET A 367 1.75 27.83 -63.08
N PRO A 368 0.87 27.62 -62.10
CA PRO A 368 -0.15 28.59 -61.76
C PRO A 368 0.28 29.34 -60.49
N ASP A 369 0.30 30.66 -60.63
CA ASP A 369 0.39 31.59 -59.52
C ASP A 369 -0.70 31.37 -58.45
N SER A 370 -0.33 31.74 -57.24
CA SER A 370 -1.18 32.19 -56.13
C SER A 370 -1.73 31.17 -55.13
N ASN A 371 -1.10 31.21 -53.95
CA ASN A 371 -1.70 31.27 -52.61
C ASN A 371 -2.63 30.13 -52.15
N ALA A 372 -2.03 29.09 -51.57
CA ALA A 372 -2.54 28.49 -50.33
C ALA A 372 -1.44 27.69 -49.63
N HIS A 373 -1.07 28.13 -48.44
CA HIS A 373 -0.11 27.48 -47.56
C HIS A 373 -0.77 26.25 -46.91
N VAL A 374 -0.63 25.08 -47.54
CA VAL A 374 -1.01 23.79 -46.94
C VAL A 374 0.12 22.81 -47.15
N ARG A 375 0.72 22.39 -46.04
CA ARG A 375 1.86 21.48 -45.92
C ARG A 375 1.35 20.04 -45.96
N PRO A 376 1.70 19.18 -46.94
CA PRO A 376 1.49 17.75 -46.80
C PRO A 376 2.73 17.12 -46.16
N GLN A 377 2.55 16.56 -44.96
CA GLN A 377 3.50 15.63 -44.36
C GLN A 377 3.57 14.37 -45.24
N SER A 378 4.74 14.10 -45.80
CA SER A 378 5.07 12.81 -46.38
C SER A 378 5.38 11.84 -45.24
N SER A 379 4.41 11.02 -44.87
CA SER A 379 4.61 9.84 -44.02
C SER A 379 4.88 8.64 -44.93
N MET A 380 6.14 8.42 -45.32
CA MET A 380 6.55 7.11 -45.79
C MET A 380 6.59 6.17 -44.59
N LEU A 381 5.65 5.23 -44.56
CA LEU A 381 5.71 4.03 -43.72
C LEU A 381 6.86 3.16 -44.24
N GLU A 382 8.04 3.31 -43.63
CA GLU A 382 9.11 2.31 -43.74
C GLU A 382 8.65 1.04 -43.00
N VAL A 383 8.40 -0.03 -43.73
CA VAL A 383 8.15 -1.36 -43.17
C VAL A 383 9.51 -2.02 -42.94
N PRO A 384 9.92 -2.32 -41.69
CA PRO A 384 11.18 -3.01 -41.45
C PRO A 384 11.09 -4.45 -41.95
N LEU A 385 12.05 -4.86 -42.79
CA LEU A 385 12.24 -6.25 -43.19
C LEU A 385 12.53 -7.13 -41.96
N PRO A 386 11.93 -8.32 -41.84
CA PRO A 386 12.23 -9.24 -40.75
C PRO A 386 13.67 -9.75 -40.86
N CYS A 387 14.49 -9.37 -39.88
CA CYS A 387 15.83 -9.91 -39.69
C CYS A 387 15.72 -11.40 -39.31
N MET A 388 16.20 -12.26 -40.21
CA MET A 388 16.32 -13.70 -39.99
C MET A 388 17.36 -13.96 -38.88
N ARG A 389 16.88 -14.32 -37.70
CA ARG A 389 17.72 -14.79 -36.60
C ARG A 389 18.30 -16.16 -36.97
N PRO A 390 19.63 -16.38 -36.92
CA PRO A 390 20.20 -17.70 -37.17
C PRO A 390 19.76 -18.69 -36.09
N ARG A 391 19.37 -19.89 -36.54
CA ARG A 391 19.01 -21.04 -35.71
C ARG A 391 20.24 -21.45 -34.90
N SER A 392 20.13 -21.42 -33.57
CA SER A 392 21.07 -22.13 -32.70
C SER A 392 20.86 -23.63 -32.87
N LEU A 393 21.93 -24.32 -33.24
CA LEU A 393 22.02 -25.75 -33.40
C LEU A 393 21.70 -26.47 -32.09
N SER A 394 20.90 -27.53 -32.24
CA SER A 394 20.70 -28.61 -31.30
C SER A 394 21.86 -29.59 -31.45
N ASP A 395 22.59 -29.82 -30.37
CA ASP A 395 23.32 -31.05 -30.04
C ASP A 395 23.01 -31.28 -28.54
N GLY A 396 22.69 -32.45 -28.02
CA GLY A 396 22.64 -33.80 -28.52
C GLY A 396 22.28 -34.66 -27.30
N ASP A 397 21.45 -35.65 -27.53
CA ASP A 397 20.77 -36.47 -26.52
C ASP A 397 21.69 -37.55 -25.90
N THR A 398 21.28 -38.03 -24.71
CA THR A 398 21.54 -39.35 -24.08
C THR A 398 22.90 -39.73 -23.47
N ARG A 399 22.87 -40.01 -22.15
CA ARG A 399 23.04 -41.35 -21.52
C ARG A 399 22.77 -41.23 -20.01
N GLU A 400 21.63 -41.70 -19.51
CA GLU A 400 21.47 -43.02 -18.87
C GLU A 400 22.75 -43.59 -18.26
N LEU A 401 22.82 -43.60 -16.93
CA LEU A 401 23.46 -44.65 -16.14
C LEU A 401 22.75 -44.72 -14.79
N SER A 402 21.92 -45.74 -14.65
CA SER A 402 21.39 -46.29 -13.41
C SER A 402 22.48 -47.04 -12.65
N ALA A 403 22.59 -46.75 -11.35
CA ALA A 403 22.91 -47.68 -10.27
C ALA A 403 22.39 -47.08 -8.95
#